data_AF-A0A2S9F9F0-F1
#
_entry.id   AF-A0A2S9F9F0-F1
#
_cell.length_a   1.000
_cell.length_b   1.000
_cell.length_c   1.000
_cell.angle_alpha   90.00
_cell.angle_beta   90.00
_cell.angle_gamma   90.00
#
_symmetry.space_group_name_H-M   'P 1'
#
loop_
_entity.id
_entity.type
_entity.pdbx_description
1 polymer ?
#
loop_
_entity_poly.entity_id
_entity_poly.type
_entity_poly.pdbx_seq_one_letter_code
_entity_poly.pdbx_strand_id
1 'polypeptide(L)'
;MRVTRSKLDGPGIARKRRGKGFAYYGPDGELLDDPDAEQRIRDLVIPPAWKNVWISPRPSGHVQAVGIDAAGRKQYLYHEKWQQERAEEKFDRVLELSVRLPQWRAQVAKDLNRRGLVRERVLALAQQLLDRGYFRAGGEQSAEEFEHYGLATLLCDHVTVRSGAVVFDYPAK
;
A
#
# COMPACT_ATOMS: atom_id res chain seq x y z
N MET A 1 4.31 -15.47 -20.52
CA MET A 1 4.21 -16.26 -19.26
C MET A 1 2.95 -15.85 -18.49
N ARG A 2 2.26 -16.81 -17.83
CA ARG A 2 1.14 -16.53 -16.93
C ARG A 2 1.68 -16.26 -15.52
N VAL A 3 1.30 -15.14 -14.91
CA VAL A 3 1.69 -14.80 -13.53
C VAL A 3 0.88 -15.66 -12.55
N THR A 4 1.52 -16.08 -11.47
CA THR A 4 0.94 -16.92 -10.40
C THR A 4 1.04 -16.21 -9.06
N ARG A 5 0.13 -16.51 -8.12
CA ARG A 5 0.25 -16.00 -6.76
C ARG A 5 1.43 -16.65 -6.05
N SER A 6 2.25 -15.80 -5.44
CA SER A 6 3.41 -16.15 -4.61
C SER A 6 2.92 -16.42 -3.20
N LYS A 7 3.46 -17.47 -2.57
CA LYS A 7 3.27 -17.78 -1.14
C LYS A 7 4.52 -17.31 -0.39
N LEU A 8 4.38 -16.25 0.39
CA LEU A 8 5.50 -15.57 1.06
C LEU A 8 5.91 -16.23 2.39
N ASP A 9 5.04 -17.10 2.91
CA ASP A 9 5.24 -17.95 4.09
C ASP A 9 5.98 -19.26 3.76
N GLY A 10 6.12 -19.60 2.47
CA GLY A 10 6.86 -20.76 2.00
C GLY A 10 8.36 -20.50 1.82
N PRO A 11 9.17 -21.56 1.67
CA PRO A 11 10.61 -21.42 1.48
C PRO A 11 10.90 -20.74 0.14
N GLY A 12 11.82 -19.79 0.16
CA GLY A 12 12.24 -19.01 -1.01
C GLY A 12 13.75 -18.85 -1.05
N ILE A 13 14.23 -18.12 -2.05
CA ILE A 13 15.66 -17.84 -2.19
C ILE A 13 16.06 -16.78 -1.16
N ALA A 14 17.05 -17.10 -0.33
CA ALA A 14 17.58 -16.21 0.69
C ALA A 14 18.79 -15.44 0.16
N ARG A 15 18.87 -14.14 0.49
CA ARG A 15 20.03 -13.29 0.19
C ARG A 15 20.91 -13.13 1.44
N LYS A 16 22.18 -13.50 1.36
CA LYS A 16 23.17 -13.31 2.44
C LYS A 16 24.33 -12.45 1.95
N ARG A 17 24.87 -11.61 2.83
CA ARG A 17 26.03 -10.76 2.50
C ARG A 17 27.30 -11.62 2.41
N ARG A 18 28.11 -11.44 1.37
CA ARG A 18 29.39 -12.12 1.17
C ARG A 18 30.42 -11.16 0.59
N GLY A 19 31.44 -10.81 1.39
CA GLY A 19 32.45 -9.83 1.00
C GLY A 19 31.83 -8.46 0.63
N LYS A 20 32.12 -7.97 -0.58
CA LYS A 20 31.57 -6.71 -1.11
C LYS A 20 30.18 -6.85 -1.73
N GLY A 21 29.64 -8.06 -1.84
CA GLY A 21 28.36 -8.32 -2.53
C GLY A 21 27.44 -9.25 -1.73
N PHE A 22 26.62 -10.00 -2.48
CA PHE A 22 25.66 -10.95 -1.94
C PHE A 22 25.83 -12.32 -2.58
N ALA A 23 25.49 -13.36 -1.81
CA ALA A 23 25.29 -14.72 -2.28
C ALA A 23 23.83 -15.11 -2.07
N TYR A 24 23.32 -15.96 -2.95
CA TYR A 24 21.94 -16.43 -2.95
C TYR A 24 21.90 -17.90 -2.57
N TYR A 25 20.92 -18.28 -1.77
CA TYR A 25 20.74 -19.64 -1.29
C TYR A 25 19.34 -20.11 -1.64
N GLY A 26 19.23 -21.32 -2.16
CA GLY A 26 17.98 -21.94 -2.56
C GLY A 26 17.04 -22.21 -1.37
N PRO A 27 15.79 -22.62 -1.64
CA PRO A 27 14.82 -23.04 -0.62
C PRO A 27 15.31 -24.19 0.29
N ASP A 28 16.23 -25.01 -0.23
CA ASP A 28 16.93 -26.10 0.45
C ASP A 28 18.11 -25.64 1.32
N GLY A 29 18.51 -24.37 1.22
CA GLY A 29 19.64 -23.79 1.94
C GLY A 29 20.98 -23.94 1.23
N GLU A 30 21.02 -24.60 0.08
CA GLU A 30 22.23 -24.76 -0.74
C GLU A 30 22.55 -23.48 -1.51
N LEU A 31 23.82 -23.31 -1.88
CA LEU A 31 24.23 -22.16 -2.69
C LEU A 31 23.53 -22.25 -4.06
N LEU A 32 22.91 -21.14 -4.49
CA LEU A 32 22.27 -21.09 -5.80
C LEU A 32 23.35 -21.11 -6.89
N ASP A 33 23.39 -22.19 -7.66
CA ASP A 33 24.30 -22.40 -8.80
C ASP A 33 23.50 -22.47 -10.12
N ASP A 34 22.68 -21.44 -10.34
CA ASP A 34 21.88 -21.28 -11.55
C ASP A 34 22.11 -19.87 -12.10
N PRO A 35 22.89 -19.72 -13.20
CA PRO A 35 23.21 -18.43 -13.80
C PRO A 35 21.96 -17.63 -14.24
N ASP A 36 20.92 -18.30 -14.73
CA ASP A 36 19.69 -17.65 -15.19
C ASP A 36 18.90 -17.11 -13.98
N ALA A 37 18.81 -17.90 -12.91
CA ALA A 37 18.21 -17.46 -11.67
C ALA A 37 18.98 -16.30 -11.04
N GLU A 38 20.33 -16.34 -11.04
CA GLU A 38 21.16 -15.24 -10.55
C GLU A 38 20.94 -13.95 -11.33
N GLN A 39 20.96 -14.04 -12.67
CA GLN A 39 20.76 -12.87 -13.52
C GLN A 39 19.40 -12.24 -13.27
N ARG A 40 18.33 -13.06 -13.24
CA ARG A 40 16.98 -12.61 -12.89
C ARG A 40 16.96 -11.86 -11.55
N ILE A 41 17.65 -12.36 -10.52
CA ILE A 41 17.69 -11.71 -9.21
C ILE A 41 18.42 -10.36 -9.27
N ARG A 42 19.48 -10.25 -10.06
CA ARG A 42 20.19 -8.97 -10.29
C ARG A 42 19.28 -7.96 -10.98
N ASP A 43 18.49 -8.39 -11.95
CA ASP A 43 17.54 -7.54 -12.69
C ASP A 43 16.39 -7.03 -11.81
N LEU A 44 16.11 -7.67 -10.66
CA LEU A 44 15.17 -7.13 -9.68
C LEU A 44 15.68 -5.85 -8.99
N VAL A 45 17.00 -5.58 -9.03
CA VAL A 45 17.62 -4.40 -8.39
C VAL A 45 17.21 -4.26 -6.92
N ILE A 46 17.27 -5.37 -6.16
CA ILE A 46 16.88 -5.38 -4.75
C ILE A 46 17.84 -4.48 -3.95
N PRO A 47 17.38 -3.39 -3.31
CA PRO A 47 18.26 -2.45 -2.64
C PRO A 47 19.19 -3.14 -1.62
N PRO A 48 20.48 -2.76 -1.57
CA PRO A 48 21.46 -3.43 -0.71
C PRO A 48 21.18 -3.23 0.79
N ALA A 49 20.48 -2.16 1.16
CA ALA A 49 20.07 -1.88 2.53
C ALA A 49 18.93 -2.77 3.05
N TRP A 50 18.23 -3.50 2.18
CA TRP A 50 17.14 -4.37 2.60
C TRP A 50 17.64 -5.56 3.42
N LYS A 51 17.02 -5.76 4.58
CA LYS A 51 17.23 -6.90 5.49
C LYS A 51 16.13 -7.95 5.30
N ASN A 52 16.34 -9.16 5.83
CA ASN A 52 15.37 -10.26 5.81
C ASN A 52 14.73 -10.48 4.42
N VAL A 53 15.58 -10.52 3.40
CA VAL A 53 15.14 -10.59 2.00
C VAL A 53 14.77 -12.02 1.64
N TRP A 54 13.52 -12.19 1.23
CA TRP A 54 12.99 -13.38 0.58
C TRP A 54 12.79 -13.09 -0.91
N ILE A 55 13.21 -14.02 -1.76
CA ILE A 55 13.12 -13.91 -3.22
C ILE A 55 12.34 -15.11 -3.75
N SER A 56 11.46 -14.88 -4.71
CA SER A 56 10.66 -15.94 -5.31
C SER A 56 11.56 -16.94 -6.05
N PRO A 57 11.43 -18.25 -5.79
CA PRO A 57 12.12 -19.26 -6.60
C PRO A 57 11.56 -19.29 -8.03
N ARG A 58 10.26 -19.00 -8.20
CA ARG A 58 9.57 -19.06 -9.49
C ARG A 58 9.61 -17.71 -10.22
N PRO A 59 10.03 -17.67 -11.50
CA PRO A 59 9.99 -16.44 -12.29
C PRO A 59 8.56 -15.89 -12.44
N SER A 60 7.54 -16.75 -12.45
CA SER A 60 6.14 -16.35 -12.61
C SER A 60 5.45 -15.86 -11.33
N GLY A 61 6.14 -15.76 -10.19
CA GLY A 61 5.52 -15.27 -8.96
C GLY A 61 5.14 -13.79 -9.04
N HIS A 62 3.91 -13.41 -8.68
CA HIS A 62 3.51 -12.00 -8.73
C HIS A 62 4.33 -11.09 -7.81
N VAL A 63 4.78 -11.59 -6.66
CA VAL A 63 5.82 -10.99 -5.82
C VAL A 63 7.11 -11.72 -6.14
N GLN A 64 8.11 -10.95 -6.57
CA GLN A 64 9.46 -11.43 -6.92
C GLN A 64 10.43 -11.32 -5.74
N ALA A 65 10.31 -10.28 -4.91
CA ALA A 65 11.09 -10.16 -3.69
C ALA A 65 10.30 -9.43 -2.61
N VAL A 66 10.60 -9.74 -1.36
CA VAL A 66 10.12 -8.99 -0.19
C VAL A 66 11.26 -8.84 0.79
N GLY A 67 11.36 -7.68 1.44
CA GLY A 67 12.40 -7.42 2.44
C GLY A 67 11.98 -6.31 3.39
N ILE A 68 12.85 -6.00 4.34
CA ILE A 68 12.66 -4.91 5.30
C ILE A 68 13.63 -3.80 4.92
N ASP A 69 13.12 -2.59 4.66
CA ASP A 69 13.94 -1.43 4.31
C ASP A 69 14.69 -0.85 5.52
N ALA A 70 15.50 0.19 5.28
CA ALA A 70 16.27 0.86 6.33
C ALA A 70 15.40 1.51 7.42
N ALA A 71 14.13 1.81 7.11
CA ALA A 71 13.15 2.38 8.03
C ALA A 71 12.32 1.28 8.75
N GLY A 72 12.68 0.01 8.62
CA GLY A 72 11.98 -1.10 9.27
C GLY A 72 10.69 -1.52 8.58
N ARG A 73 10.38 -0.99 7.39
CA ARG A 73 9.12 -1.27 6.68
C ARG A 73 9.27 -2.44 5.73
N LYS A 74 8.25 -3.29 5.65
CA LYS A 74 8.20 -4.38 4.68
C LYS A 74 7.94 -3.82 3.28
N GLN A 75 8.88 -4.06 2.37
CA GLN A 75 8.84 -3.63 0.98
C GLN A 75 8.75 -4.82 0.04
N TYR A 76 8.13 -4.61 -1.11
CA TYR A 76 7.82 -5.65 -2.10
C TYR A 76 8.32 -5.23 -3.49
N LEU A 77 8.86 -6.18 -4.23
CA LEU A 77 9.07 -6.08 -5.67
C LEU A 77 8.11 -7.05 -6.37
N TYR A 78 7.37 -6.54 -7.34
CA TYR A 78 6.38 -7.30 -8.08
C TYR A 78 6.88 -7.63 -9.49
N HIS A 79 6.34 -8.70 -10.06
CA HIS A 79 6.52 -9.01 -11.47
C HIS A 79 5.96 -7.89 -12.34
N GLU A 80 6.68 -7.48 -13.39
CA GLU A 80 6.28 -6.37 -14.26
C GLU A 80 4.88 -6.57 -14.86
N LYS A 81 4.64 -7.72 -15.50
CA LYS A 81 3.31 -8.09 -16.00
C LYS A 81 2.19 -8.02 -14.94
N TRP A 82 2.45 -8.39 -13.69
CA TRP A 82 1.46 -8.24 -12.62
C TRP A 82 1.15 -6.76 -12.35
N GLN A 83 2.17 -5.91 -12.31
CA GLN A 83 1.98 -4.47 -12.12
C GLN A 83 1.15 -3.88 -13.25
N GLN A 84 1.40 -4.27 -14.50
CA GLN A 84 0.64 -3.84 -15.67
C GLN A 84 -0.84 -4.28 -15.56
N GLU A 85 -1.10 -5.57 -15.35
CA GLU A 85 -2.46 -6.11 -15.21
C GLU A 85 -3.23 -5.43 -14.04
N ARG A 86 -2.57 -5.19 -12.91
CA ARG A 86 -3.21 -4.51 -11.76
C ARG A 86 -3.39 -3.02 -11.98
N ALA A 87 -2.54 -2.38 -12.78
CA ALA A 87 -2.72 -0.99 -13.17
C ALA A 87 -3.91 -0.82 -14.12
N GLU A 88 -4.08 -1.73 -15.08
CA GLU A 88 -5.25 -1.79 -15.97
C GLU A 88 -6.54 -2.01 -15.18
N GLU A 89 -6.59 -3.02 -14.31
CA GLU A 89 -7.76 -3.28 -13.45
C GLU A 89 -8.09 -2.07 -12.57
N LYS A 90 -7.06 -1.39 -12.05
CA LYS A 90 -7.26 -0.15 -11.28
C LYS A 90 -7.87 0.96 -12.14
N PHE A 91 -7.44 1.09 -13.38
CA PHE A 91 -7.98 2.08 -14.32
C PHE A 91 -9.44 1.80 -14.64
N ASP A 92 -9.79 0.55 -14.96
CA ASP A 92 -11.17 0.14 -15.23
C ASP A 92 -12.08 0.40 -14.03
N ARG A 93 -11.63 0.08 -12.81
CA ARG A 93 -12.37 0.37 -11.58
C ARG A 93 -12.61 1.86 -11.37
N VAL A 94 -11.68 2.73 -11.78
CA VAL A 94 -11.88 4.19 -11.71
C VAL A 94 -12.94 4.63 -12.71
N LEU A 95 -12.97 4.06 -13.93
CA LEU A 95 -14.03 4.32 -14.90
C LEU A 95 -15.39 3.88 -14.38
N GLU A 96 -15.50 2.68 -13.81
CA GLU A 96 -16.73 2.17 -13.20
C GLU A 96 -17.20 3.05 -12.03
N LEU A 97 -16.27 3.58 -11.23
CA LEU A 97 -16.60 4.51 -10.16
C LEU A 97 -17.10 5.85 -10.72
N SER A 98 -16.47 6.36 -11.79
CA SER A 98 -16.75 7.68 -12.34
C SER A 98 -18.22 7.87 -12.74
N VAL A 99 -18.83 6.83 -13.32
CA VAL A 99 -20.25 6.87 -13.72
C VAL A 99 -21.21 6.85 -12.53
N ARG A 100 -20.76 6.37 -11.36
CA ARG A 100 -21.55 6.31 -10.12
C ARG A 100 -21.34 7.53 -9.23
N LEU A 101 -20.28 8.31 -9.44
CA LEU A 101 -19.95 9.48 -8.62
C LEU A 101 -21.11 10.49 -8.48
N PRO A 102 -21.86 10.85 -9.55
CA PRO A 102 -22.95 11.81 -9.41
C PRO A 102 -24.05 11.34 -8.46
N GLN A 103 -24.47 10.07 -8.57
CA GLN A 103 -25.49 9.49 -7.68
C GLN A 103 -24.99 9.39 -6.25
N TRP A 104 -23.73 8.99 -6.06
CA TRP A 104 -23.12 8.93 -4.74
C TRP A 104 -23.03 10.32 -4.08
N ARG A 105 -22.59 11.35 -4.81
CA ARG A 105 -22.56 12.75 -4.31
C ARG A 105 -23.95 13.28 -3.94
N ALA A 106 -24.98 12.91 -4.71
CA ALA A 106 -26.36 13.25 -4.37
C ALA A 106 -26.83 12.60 -3.06
N GLN A 107 -26.45 11.34 -2.83
CA GLN A 107 -26.75 10.64 -1.57
C GLN A 107 -26.01 11.26 -0.39
N VAL A 108 -24.73 11.61 -0.55
CA VAL A 108 -23.95 12.34 0.47
C VAL A 108 -24.63 13.66 0.84
N ALA A 109 -25.07 14.44 -0.14
CA ALA A 109 -25.78 15.70 0.11
C ALA A 109 -27.11 15.49 0.84
N LYS A 110 -27.85 14.43 0.51
CA LYS A 110 -29.08 14.05 1.22
C LYS A 110 -28.81 13.70 2.69
N ASP A 111 -27.79 12.90 2.96
CA ASP A 111 -27.48 12.47 4.33
C ASP A 111 -26.91 13.60 5.19
N LEU A 112 -26.19 14.56 4.59
CA LEU A 112 -25.74 15.78 5.28
C LEU A 112 -26.89 16.67 5.79
N ASN A 113 -28.02 16.67 5.08
CA ASN A 113 -29.22 17.43 5.44
C ASN A 113 -30.04 16.79 6.58
N ARG A 114 -29.65 15.61 7.08
CA ARG A 114 -30.32 15.00 8.24
C ARG A 114 -30.11 15.84 9.51
N ARG A 115 -31.09 15.77 10.42
CA ARG A 115 -31.01 16.44 11.73
C ARG A 115 -30.25 15.58 12.75
N GLY A 116 -29.55 16.24 13.66
CA GLY A 116 -28.80 15.58 14.75
C GLY A 116 -27.46 14.98 14.32
N LEU A 117 -26.79 14.32 15.28
CA LEU A 117 -25.53 13.57 15.10
C LEU A 117 -25.82 12.08 14.86
N VAL A 118 -26.42 11.78 13.71
CA VAL A 118 -26.71 10.40 13.30
C VAL A 118 -25.59 9.82 12.44
N ARG A 119 -25.43 8.49 12.48
CA ARG A 119 -24.35 7.77 11.80
C ARG A 119 -24.24 8.15 10.33
N GLU A 120 -25.35 8.19 9.60
CA GLU A 120 -25.39 8.52 8.18
C GLU A 120 -24.82 9.91 7.90
N ARG A 121 -25.15 10.89 8.75
CA ARG A 121 -24.70 12.27 8.59
C ARG A 121 -23.20 12.40 8.84
N VAL A 122 -22.70 11.73 9.87
CA VAL A 122 -21.26 11.73 10.20
C VAL A 122 -20.46 11.07 9.07
N LEU A 123 -20.93 9.93 8.57
CA LEU A 123 -20.30 9.25 7.43
C LEU A 123 -20.37 10.10 6.16
N ALA A 124 -21.48 10.79 5.89
CA ALA A 124 -21.61 11.67 4.75
C ALA A 124 -20.64 12.88 4.82
N LEU A 125 -20.42 13.44 6.01
CA LEU A 125 -19.40 14.47 6.22
C LEU A 125 -18.00 13.92 5.89
N ALA A 126 -17.66 12.74 6.43
CA ALA A 126 -16.37 12.13 6.15
C ALA A 126 -16.20 11.85 4.64
N GLN A 127 -17.22 11.29 3.99
CA GLN A 127 -17.23 11.04 2.55
C GLN A 127 -17.07 12.33 1.73
N GLN A 128 -17.73 13.42 2.10
CA GLN A 128 -17.59 14.70 1.43
C GLN A 128 -16.17 15.27 1.56
N LEU A 129 -15.54 15.11 2.73
CA LEU A 129 -14.16 15.56 2.96
C LEU A 129 -13.15 14.73 2.13
N LEU A 130 -13.39 13.43 1.97
CA LEU A 130 -12.62 12.57 1.05
C LEU A 130 -12.82 12.97 -0.41
N ASP A 131 -14.06 13.22 -0.85
CA ASP A 131 -14.39 13.59 -2.23
C ASP A 131 -13.72 14.90 -2.67
N ARG A 132 -13.61 15.86 -1.74
CA ARG A 132 -12.89 17.11 -2.00
C ARG A 132 -11.37 16.93 -2.10
N GLY A 133 -10.84 15.76 -1.74
CA GLY A 133 -9.44 15.41 -1.93
C GLY A 133 -8.48 15.92 -0.86
N TYR A 134 -8.99 16.48 0.25
CA TYR A 134 -8.15 17.05 1.31
C TYR A 134 -7.56 15.99 2.27
N PHE A 135 -8.19 14.81 2.37
CA PHE A 135 -7.85 13.81 3.38
C PHE A 135 -7.56 12.45 2.78
N ARG A 136 -6.69 11.69 3.47
CA ARG A 136 -6.66 10.23 3.38
C ARG A 136 -7.60 9.64 4.43
N ALA A 137 -8.05 8.41 4.21
CA ALA A 137 -8.95 7.73 5.16
C ALA A 137 -8.36 7.65 6.57
N GLY A 138 -7.05 7.41 6.72
CA GLY A 138 -6.42 7.16 8.02
C GLY A 138 -6.59 5.71 8.47
N GLY A 139 -5.71 5.24 9.35
CA GLY A 139 -5.78 3.91 9.93
C GLY A 139 -5.17 3.92 11.33
N GLU A 140 -5.80 3.23 12.27
CA GLU A 140 -5.45 3.24 13.70
C GLU A 140 -3.97 2.90 13.92
N GLN A 141 -3.47 1.85 13.27
CA GLN A 141 -2.07 1.46 13.36
C GLN A 141 -1.10 2.59 12.98
N SER A 142 -1.42 3.40 11.96
CA SER A 142 -0.55 4.51 11.56
C SER A 142 -0.59 5.69 12.55
N ALA A 143 -1.74 5.91 13.18
CA ALA A 143 -1.90 6.94 14.20
C ALA A 143 -1.16 6.54 15.50
N GLU A 144 -1.22 5.27 15.88
CA GLU A 144 -0.56 4.75 17.09
C GLU A 144 0.95 4.62 16.94
N GLU A 145 1.44 4.08 15.81
CA GLU A 145 2.88 3.79 15.64
C GLU A 145 3.69 5.01 15.18
N PHE A 146 3.07 5.94 14.43
CA PHE A 146 3.79 7.03 13.77
C PHE A 146 3.19 8.41 14.02
N GLU A 147 2.16 8.53 14.87
CA GLU A 147 1.42 9.78 15.08
C GLU A 147 0.92 10.39 13.76
N HIS A 148 0.66 9.56 12.74
CA HIS A 148 0.16 9.99 11.44
C HIS A 148 -1.35 9.78 11.35
N TYR A 149 -2.08 10.88 11.28
CA TYR A 149 -3.53 10.85 11.27
C TYR A 149 -4.11 10.94 9.85
N GLY A 150 -5.30 10.36 9.68
CA GLY A 150 -6.21 10.67 8.58
C GLY A 150 -7.63 10.89 9.11
N LEU A 151 -8.58 10.99 8.20
CA LEU A 151 -9.95 11.41 8.50
C LEU A 151 -10.64 10.60 9.60
N ALA A 152 -10.46 9.27 9.60
CA ALA A 152 -11.07 8.36 10.57
C ALA A 152 -10.37 8.38 11.94
N THR A 153 -9.23 9.04 12.06
CA THR A 153 -8.40 9.08 13.27
C THR A 153 -8.15 10.51 13.77
N LEU A 154 -8.84 11.50 13.22
CA LEU A 154 -8.72 12.88 13.69
C LEU A 154 -9.19 13.01 15.14
N LEU A 155 -8.46 13.81 15.92
CA LEU A 155 -8.82 14.17 17.29
C LEU A 155 -9.48 15.55 17.30
N CYS A 156 -10.22 15.86 18.37
CA CYS A 156 -10.84 17.18 18.54
C CYS A 156 -9.80 18.30 18.48
N ASP A 157 -8.61 18.07 19.05
CA ASP A 157 -7.52 19.04 19.08
C ASP A 157 -6.95 19.35 17.68
N HIS A 158 -7.18 18.48 16.69
CA HIS A 158 -6.76 18.70 15.30
C HIS A 158 -7.68 19.65 14.53
N VAL A 159 -8.83 20.04 15.12
CA VAL A 159 -9.88 20.77 14.40
C VAL A 159 -10.24 22.05 15.12
N THR A 160 -10.04 23.17 14.45
CA THR A 160 -10.52 24.48 14.91
C THR A 160 -11.65 24.97 14.01
N VAL A 161 -12.83 25.22 14.59
CA VAL A 161 -13.97 25.79 13.87
C VAL A 161 -14.01 27.30 14.11
N ARG A 162 -14.08 28.08 13.03
CA ARG A 162 -14.21 29.54 13.04
C ARG A 162 -15.38 29.96 12.15
N SER A 163 -15.78 31.22 12.26
CA SER A 163 -16.79 31.77 11.34
C SER A 163 -16.32 31.64 9.89
N GLY A 164 -17.06 30.89 9.07
CA GLY A 164 -16.76 30.68 7.65
C GLY A 164 -15.62 29.71 7.33
N ALA A 165 -14.97 29.08 8.32
CA ALA A 165 -13.85 28.18 8.07
C ALA A 165 -13.75 27.06 9.10
N VAL A 166 -13.28 25.89 8.64
CA VAL A 166 -12.83 24.78 9.50
C VAL A 166 -11.38 24.52 9.16
N VAL A 167 -10.51 24.65 10.16
CA VAL A 167 -9.07 24.45 10.03
C VAL A 167 -8.72 23.09 10.60
N PHE A 168 -7.98 22.31 9.83
CA PHE A 168 -7.44 21.02 10.25
C PHE A 168 -5.92 21.16 10.34
N ASP A 169 -5.36 20.91 11.52
CA ASP A 169 -3.92 20.98 11.77
C ASP A 169 -3.50 19.70 12.52
N TYR A 170 -2.76 18.83 11.83
CA TYR A 170 -2.36 17.54 12.36
C TYR A 170 -1.18 16.96 11.56
N PRO A 171 -0.34 16.12 12.18
CA PRO A 171 0.69 15.39 11.46
C PRO A 171 0.07 14.34 10.51
N ALA A 172 0.40 14.44 9.23
CA ALA A 172 -0.03 13.50 8.20
C ALA A 172 1.18 12.79 7.58
N LYS A 173 0.95 11.64 6.96
CA LYS A 173 1.97 10.90 6.20
C LYS A 173 2.36 11.57 4.88
#